data_AF-A0A497NCD6-F1
#
_entry.id   AF-A0A497NCD6-F1
#
_cell.length_a   1.000
_cell.length_b   1.000
_cell.length_c   1.000
_cell.angle_alpha   90.00
_cell.angle_beta   90.00
_cell.angle_gamma   90.00
#
_symmetry.space_group_name_H-M   'P 1'
#
loop_
_entity.id
_entity.type
_entity.pdbx_description
1 polymer ?
#
loop_
_entity_poly.entity_id
_entity_poly.type
_entity_poly.pdbx_seq_one_letter_code
_entity_poly.pdbx_strand_id
1 'polypeptide(L)'
;RALIKGGWKYIRNYFERTEELYNLERDPMEVQNLSFREPEVTKTMREELSRRVEEGLSGRPDPMWTQVARWAENWVRRFGRHFFDLRPKPTIIHGVDD
;
A
#
# COMPACT_ATOMS: atom_id res chain seq x y z
N ARG A 1 -1.57 4.31 0.66
CA ARG A 1 -1.46 4.53 2.14
C ARG A 1 -0.19 5.30 2.43
N ALA A 2 -0.12 6.05 3.53
CA ALA A 2 1.07 6.81 3.91
C ALA A 2 1.45 6.61 5.38
N LEU A 3 2.74 6.73 5.69
CA LEU A 3 3.32 6.76 7.03
C LEU A 3 4.26 7.97 7.13
N ILE A 4 4.12 8.76 8.19
CA ILE A 4 5.07 9.83 8.53
C ILE A 4 5.75 9.46 9.84
N LYS A 5 7.09 9.47 9.85
CA LYS A 5 7.89 9.19 11.05
C LYS A 5 9.30 9.75 10.91
N GLY A 6 9.79 10.42 11.96
CA GLY A 6 11.20 10.82 12.08
C GLY A 6 11.70 11.67 10.90
N GLY A 7 10.90 12.64 10.44
CA GLY A 7 11.25 13.49 9.29
C GLY A 7 11.03 12.83 7.93
N TRP A 8 10.60 11.56 7.87
CA TRP A 8 10.33 10.86 6.61
C TRP A 8 8.83 10.71 6.37
N LYS A 9 8.43 10.83 5.11
CA LYS A 9 7.12 10.40 4.62
C LYS A 9 7.30 9.28 3.63
N TYR A 10 6.56 8.20 3.84
CA TYR A 10 6.50 7.05 2.96
C TYR A 10 5.09 6.86 2.45
N ILE A 11 4.94 6.62 1.15
CA ILE A 11 3.65 6.36 0.49
C ILE A 11 3.76 5.05 -0.28
N ARG A 12 2.75 4.20 -0.12
CA ARG A 12 2.60 2.95 -0.86
C ARG A 12 1.30 2.96 -1.65
N ASN A 13 1.41 2.84 -2.97
CA ASN A 13 0.28 2.60 -3.86
C ASN A 13 0.18 1.10 -4.15
N TYR A 14 -0.84 0.44 -3.61
CA TYR A 14 -1.02 -1.00 -3.79
C TYR A 14 -1.58 -1.39 -5.16
N PHE A 15 -2.25 -0.47 -5.86
CA PHE A 15 -2.82 -0.72 -7.19
C PHE A 15 -1.73 -0.68 -8.26
N GLU A 16 -0.91 0.38 -8.23
CA GLU A 16 0.19 0.57 -9.18
C GLU A 16 1.48 -0.15 -8.75
N ARG A 17 1.53 -0.66 -7.52
CA ARG A 17 2.70 -1.29 -6.90
C ARG A 17 3.93 -0.38 -6.88
N THR A 18 3.67 0.92 -6.75
CA THR A 18 4.68 1.96 -6.65
C THR A 18 4.84 2.40 -5.20
N GLU A 19 6.03 2.91 -4.91
CA GLU A 19 6.41 3.39 -3.60
C GLU A 19 7.15 4.72 -3.73
N GLU A 20 6.84 5.62 -2.81
CA GLU A 20 7.42 6.95 -2.74
C GLU A 20 7.97 7.19 -1.34
N LEU A 21 9.14 7.81 -1.27
CA LEU A 21 9.79 8.17 -0.03
C LEU A 21 10.31 9.61 -0.13
N TYR A 22 9.99 10.43 0.88
CA TYR A 22 10.38 11.83 0.94
C TYR A 22 11.04 12.14 2.29
N ASN A 23 12.13 12.90 2.26
CA ASN A 23 12.73 13.48 3.44
C ASN A 23 12.12 14.86 3.66
N LEU A 24 11.21 15.01 4.64
CA LEU A 24 10.48 16.25 4.87
C LEU A 24 11.35 17.38 5.43
N GLU A 25 12.51 17.07 6.02
CA GLU A 25 13.44 18.09 6.51
C GLU A 25 14.20 18.75 5.36
N ARG A 26 14.55 17.97 4.32
CA ARG A 26 15.32 18.43 3.16
C ARG A 26 14.44 18.77 1.95
N ASP A 27 13.26 18.19 1.89
CA ASP A 27 12.29 18.31 0.79
C ASP A 27 10.86 18.37 1.34
N PRO A 28 10.49 19.47 2.03
CA PRO A 28 9.15 19.64 2.59
C PRO A 28 8.05 19.71 1.53
N MET A 29 8.42 19.97 0.27
CA MET A 29 7.50 20.05 -0.86
C MET A 29 7.35 18.71 -1.61
N GLU A 30 8.01 17.64 -1.15
CA GLU A 30 7.85 16.27 -1.66
C GLU A 30 8.12 16.17 -3.17
N VAL A 31 9.11 16.91 -3.66
CA VAL A 31 9.46 16.99 -5.09
C VAL A 31 10.30 15.79 -5.52
N GLN A 32 11.18 15.31 -4.66
CA GLN A 32 12.15 14.26 -4.98
C GLN A 32 11.76 12.93 -4.33
N ASN A 33 11.24 12.01 -5.13
CA ASN A 33 11.05 10.64 -4.67
C ASN A 33 12.40 9.94 -4.50
N LEU A 34 12.72 9.58 -3.26
CA LEU A 34 13.95 8.93 -2.84
C LEU A 34 13.83 7.41 -2.71
N SER A 35 12.67 6.81 -3.03
CA SER A 35 12.41 5.39 -2.72
C SER A 35 13.44 4.42 -3.33
N PHE A 36 13.95 4.74 -4.52
CA PHE A 36 15.02 3.97 -5.16
C PHE A 36 16.43 4.33 -4.66
N ARG A 37 16.64 5.58 -4.22
CA ARG A 37 17.96 6.09 -3.79
C ARG A 37 18.27 5.74 -2.33
N GLU A 38 17.24 5.57 -1.51
CA GLU A 38 17.32 5.24 -0.09
C GLU A 38 16.60 3.91 0.19
N PRO A 39 17.12 2.77 -0.31
CA PRO A 39 16.40 1.49 -0.28
C PRO A 39 16.20 0.95 1.15
N GLU A 40 17.15 1.17 2.05
CA GLU A 40 17.05 0.70 3.44
C GLU A 40 16.01 1.48 4.25
N VAL A 41 15.95 2.81 4.05
CA VAL A 41 14.92 3.66 4.66
C VAL A 41 13.54 3.27 4.12
N THR A 42 13.45 3.07 2.80
CA THR A 42 12.21 2.64 2.14
C THR A 42 11.72 1.31 2.69
N LYS A 43 12.62 0.32 2.82
CA LYS A 43 12.31 -0.99 3.41
C LYS A 43 11.81 -0.87 4.85
N THR A 44 12.52 -0.11 5.68
CA THR A 44 12.15 0.11 7.08
C THR A 44 10.76 0.74 7.19
N MET A 45 10.50 1.80 6.42
CA MET A 45 9.20 2.48 6.42
C MET A 45 8.07 1.58 5.88
N ARG A 46 8.36 0.73 4.89
CA ARG A 46 7.42 -0.28 4.37
C ARG A 46 7.02 -1.29 5.43
N GLU A 47 8.00 -1.80 6.18
CA GLU A 47 7.77 -2.76 7.28
C GLU A 47 6.96 -2.10 8.40
N GLU A 48 7.30 -0.87 8.79
CA GLU A 48 6.52 -0.15 9.81
C GLU A 48 5.10 0.18 9.38
N LEU A 49 4.89 0.57 8.12
CA LEU A 49 3.55 0.79 7.59
C LEU A 49 2.74 -0.51 7.63
N SER A 50 3.34 -1.62 7.22
CA SER A 50 2.69 -2.94 7.21
C SER A 50 2.29 -3.36 8.63
N ARG A 51 3.22 -3.25 9.60
CA ARG A 51 2.97 -3.54 11.01
C ARG A 51 1.84 -2.68 11.58
N ARG A 52 1.85 -1.37 11.32
CA ARG A 52 0.82 -0.45 11.83
C ARG A 52 -0.57 -0.73 11.24
N VAL A 53 -0.63 -1.17 9.99
CA VAL A 53 -1.88 -1.63 9.37
C VAL A 53 -2.37 -2.90 10.05
N GLU A 54 -1.51 -3.90 10.23
CA GLU A 54 -1.87 -5.17 10.85
C GLU A 54 -2.39 -4.99 12.29
N GLU A 55 -1.66 -4.21 13.10
CA GLU A 55 -2.08 -3.85 14.46
C GLU A 55 -3.46 -3.17 14.47
N GLY A 56 -3.66 -2.20 13.57
CA GLY A 56 -4.92 -1.46 13.46
C GLY A 56 -6.10 -2.30 12.96
N LEU A 57 -5.84 -3.37 12.22
CA LEU A 57 -6.86 -4.30 11.76
C LEU A 57 -7.22 -5.35 12.83
N SER A 58 -6.30 -5.69 13.73
CA SER A 58 -6.54 -6.65 14.81
C SER A 58 -7.16 -7.97 14.30
N GLY A 59 -6.62 -8.50 13.20
CA GLY A 59 -7.11 -9.72 12.54
C GLY A 59 -8.37 -9.57 11.69
N ARG A 60 -8.94 -8.36 11.59
CA ARG A 60 -10.09 -8.09 10.70
C ARG A 60 -9.64 -7.91 9.25
N PRO A 61 -10.51 -8.25 8.27
CA PRO A 61 -10.23 -7.94 6.87
C PRO A 61 -10.01 -6.44 6.66
N ASP A 62 -9.05 -6.11 5.80
CA ASP A 62 -8.75 -4.73 5.47
C ASP A 62 -9.97 -4.05 4.80
N PRO A 63 -10.50 -2.95 5.39
CA PRO A 63 -11.61 -2.23 4.79
C PRO A 63 -11.30 -1.69 3.39
N MET A 64 -10.04 -1.35 3.10
CA MET A 64 -9.61 -0.90 1.77
C MET A 64 -9.88 -2.00 0.73
N TRP A 65 -9.46 -3.23 1.01
CA TRP A 65 -9.67 -4.36 0.11
C TRP A 65 -11.14 -4.75 0.00
N THR A 66 -11.87 -4.65 1.11
CA THR A 66 -13.33 -4.87 1.12
C THR A 66 -14.05 -3.88 0.20
N GLN A 67 -13.65 -2.61 0.19
CA GLN A 67 -14.23 -1.59 -0.69
C GLN A 67 -13.86 -1.84 -2.16
N VAL A 68 -12.61 -2.22 -2.44
CA VAL A 68 -12.16 -2.56 -3.80
C VAL A 68 -12.94 -3.75 -4.36
N ALA A 69 -13.14 -4.81 -3.57
CA ALA A 69 -13.91 -5.98 -3.99
C ALA A 69 -15.36 -5.59 -4.32
N ARG A 70 -16.02 -4.83 -3.45
CA ARG A 70 -17.38 -4.31 -3.71
C ARG A 70 -17.46 -3.44 -4.96
N TRP A 71 -16.45 -2.61 -5.21
CA TRP A 71 -16.39 -1.79 -6.41
C TRP A 71 -16.24 -2.64 -7.67
N ALA A 72 -15.36 -3.64 -7.65
CA ALA A 72 -15.18 -4.59 -8.74
C ALA A 72 -16.47 -5.37 -9.05
N GLU A 73 -17.18 -5.86 -8.03
CA GLU A 73 -18.48 -6.52 -8.17
C GLU A 73 -19.53 -5.63 -8.84
N ASN A 74 -19.63 -4.37 -8.40
CA ASN A 74 -20.55 -3.41 -9.00
C ASN A 74 -20.23 -3.12 -10.48
N TRP A 75 -18.95 -3.09 -10.84
CA TRP A 75 -18.52 -2.89 -12.23
C TRP A 75 -18.81 -4.09 -13.12
N VAL A 76 -18.57 -5.31 -12.64
CA VAL A 76 -18.96 -6.54 -13.36
C VAL A 76 -20.47 -6.55 -13.60
N ARG A 77 -21.27 -6.22 -12.58
CA ARG A 77 -22.73 -6.16 -12.70
C ARG A 77 -23.20 -5.10 -13.69
N ARG A 78 -22.51 -3.96 -13.78
CA ARG A 78 -22.92 -2.82 -14.61
C ARG A 78 -22.47 -2.94 -16.08
N PHE A 79 -21.32 -3.55 -16.34
CA PHE A 79 -20.70 -3.52 -17.68
C PHE A 79 -20.47 -4.91 -18.29
N GLY A 80 -20.75 -6.00 -17.57
CA GLY A 80 -20.68 -7.37 -18.09
C GLY A 80 -19.29 -7.83 -18.51
N ARG A 81 -18.22 -7.12 -18.12
CA ARG A 81 -16.82 -7.46 -18.43
C ARG A 81 -16.02 -7.63 -17.14
N HIS A 82 -15.19 -8.67 -17.09
CA HIS A 82 -14.22 -8.89 -16.02
C HIS A 82 -12.98 -8.01 -16.25
N PHE A 83 -12.74 -7.06 -15.35
CA PHE A 83 -11.49 -6.30 -15.31
C PHE A 83 -10.49 -7.05 -14.41
N PHE A 84 -9.62 -7.86 -15.03
CA PHE A 84 -8.64 -8.69 -14.32
C PHE A 84 -7.58 -7.88 -13.58
N ASP A 85 -7.33 -6.63 -14.00
CA ASP A 85 -6.31 -5.74 -13.44
C ASP A 85 -6.68 -5.14 -12.08
N LEU A 86 -7.93 -5.26 -11.65
CA LEU A 86 -8.40 -4.76 -10.36
C LEU A 86 -8.28 -5.79 -9.23
N ARG A 87 -7.94 -7.05 -9.55
CA ARG A 87 -7.59 -8.01 -8.52
C ARG A 87 -6.20 -7.65 -8.00
N PRO A 88 -6.05 -7.23 -6.73
CA PRO A 88 -4.70 -7.22 -6.15
C PRO A 88 -4.17 -8.65 -6.28
N LYS A 89 -3.04 -8.84 -6.98
CA LYS A 89 -2.33 -10.11 -6.87
C LYS A 89 -2.03 -10.25 -5.37
N PRO A 90 -2.44 -11.34 -4.71
CA PRO A 90 -2.08 -11.53 -3.32
C PRO A 90 -0.58 -11.37 -3.27
N THR A 91 -0.13 -10.37 -2.51
CA THR A 91 1.26 -10.39 -2.06
C THR A 91 1.29 -11.66 -1.23
N ILE A 92 1.95 -12.70 -1.73
CA ILE A 92 2.06 -13.98 -1.06
C ILE A 92 2.61 -13.67 0.33
N ILE A 93 1.75 -13.73 1.35
CA ILE A 93 2.18 -13.79 2.73
C ILE A 93 2.49 -15.25 2.93
N HIS A 94 3.76 -15.63 2.84
CA HIS A 94 4.18 -16.97 3.24
C HIS A 94 3.84 -17.15 4.72
N GLY A 95 2.98 -18.12 5.05
CA GLY A 95 2.70 -18.52 6.43
C GLY A 95 1.23 -18.56 6.88
N VAL A 96 0.23 -18.56 5.99
CA VAL A 96 -1.19 -18.73 6.36
C VAL A 96 -1.83 -20.00 5.81
N ASP A 97 -1.06 -20.86 5.14
CA ASP A 97 -1.50 -22.22 4.81
C ASP A 97 -0.46 -23.22 5.32
N ASP A 98 -0.66 -23.68 6.54
CA ASP A 98 -0.34 -25.03 7.05
C ASP A 98 -1.32 -25.36 8.20
#